data_AF-A0A9E2HKN2-F1
#
_entry.id   AF-A0A9E2HKN2-F1
#
_cell.length_a   1.000
_cell.length_b   1.000
_cell.length_c   1.000
_cell.angle_alpha   90.00
_cell.angle_beta   90.00
_cell.angle_gamma   90.00
#
_symmetry.space_group_name_H-M   'P 1'
#
loop_
_entity.id
_entity.type
_entity.pdbx_description
1 polymer ?
#
loop_
_entity_poly.entity_id
_entity_poly.type
_entity_poly.pdbx_seq_one_letter_code
_entity_poly.pdbx_strand_id
1 'polypeptide(L)'
;MAEPGDPPHKDDLADDHDDDLIGFASPASLQGRMREPEPELEPEPEPEPEEAASEPVEDEPLPPEPAPVEAGSVFAPSREFSARRRRRDRGAEIPGGGMGLYAVYALILFAVPTMGVSAVIGLLAVTGRAGPEDELSSSHFIYQQRTLWAAAVAAVAGVILLAAPFALGVPILFALAIWMVLRGASGVWALKSGRAIVQPRGWWI
;
A
#
# COMPACT_ATOMS: atom_id res chain seq x y z
N MET A 1 48.47 1.86 42.48
CA MET A 1 47.05 1.50 42.60
C MET A 1 46.54 1.17 41.22
N ALA A 2 46.18 -0.11 41.00
CA ALA A 2 45.31 -0.72 39.98
C ALA A 2 45.45 -0.36 38.48
N GLU A 3 45.30 -1.41 37.67
CA GLU A 3 45.67 -1.61 36.25
C GLU A 3 45.04 -0.67 35.19
N PRO A 4 45.74 -0.44 34.07
CA PRO A 4 45.13 0.00 32.82
C PRO A 4 44.43 -1.18 32.14
N GLY A 5 43.10 -1.16 32.09
CA GLY A 5 42.29 -2.12 31.35
C GLY A 5 42.43 -1.95 29.83
N ASP A 6 42.37 -3.09 29.15
CA ASP A 6 42.75 -3.42 27.78
C ASP A 6 42.26 -2.51 26.64
N PRO A 7 42.96 -2.50 25.49
CA PRO A 7 42.46 -1.95 24.24
C PRO A 7 41.25 -2.76 23.72
N PRO A 8 40.32 -2.13 22.98
CA PRO A 8 39.17 -2.82 22.41
C PRO A 8 39.61 -3.97 21.51
N HIS A 9 39.01 -5.14 21.73
CA HIS A 9 39.17 -6.33 20.91
C HIS A 9 38.84 -6.02 19.45
N LYS A 10 39.67 -6.52 18.53
CA LYS A 10 39.51 -6.38 17.08
C LYS A 10 38.41 -7.25 16.49
N ASP A 11 37.52 -7.77 17.33
CA ASP A 11 36.53 -8.80 16.96
C ASP A 11 35.08 -8.25 16.94
N ASP A 12 34.87 -6.98 17.26
CA ASP A 12 33.52 -6.35 17.28
C ASP A 12 33.19 -5.58 15.98
N LEU A 13 33.91 -5.83 14.89
CA LEU A 13 33.71 -5.19 13.57
C LEU A 13 33.06 -6.13 12.54
N ALA A 14 32.37 -7.17 13.00
CA ALA A 14 31.71 -8.14 12.14
C ALA A 14 30.25 -8.33 12.53
N ASP A 15 29.42 -7.29 12.32
CA ASP A 15 27.99 -7.50 12.05
C ASP A 15 27.35 -6.24 11.45
N ASP A 16 28.03 -5.63 10.48
CA ASP A 16 27.39 -4.67 9.57
C ASP A 16 27.21 -5.37 8.23
N HIS A 17 26.03 -5.16 7.61
CA HIS A 17 25.52 -5.74 6.36
C HIS A 17 24.52 -6.90 6.48
N ASP A 18 23.40 -6.64 7.15
CA ASP A 18 22.09 -7.27 6.86
C ASP A 18 21.44 -6.72 5.56
N ASP A 19 22.25 -6.31 4.57
CA ASP A 19 21.77 -5.69 3.32
C ASP A 19 21.53 -6.73 2.19
N ASP A 20 21.71 -8.01 2.48
CA ASP A 20 21.68 -9.09 1.46
C ASP A 20 20.26 -9.56 1.08
N LEU A 21 19.21 -9.00 1.71
CA LEU A 21 17.81 -9.40 1.48
C LEU A 21 17.08 -8.63 0.37
N ILE A 22 17.78 -7.86 -0.47
CA ILE A 22 17.19 -7.19 -1.63
C ILE A 22 17.79 -7.73 -2.92
N GLY A 23 17.16 -8.77 -3.48
CA GLY A 23 16.80 -8.94 -4.90
C GLY A 23 17.82 -8.67 -6.03
N PHE A 24 19.09 -8.47 -5.74
CA PHE A 24 20.15 -8.23 -6.73
C PHE A 24 21.22 -9.29 -6.53
N ALA A 25 21.60 -9.95 -7.64
CA ALA A 25 22.58 -11.03 -7.62
C ALA A 25 23.87 -10.56 -6.92
N SER A 26 24.18 -11.17 -5.77
CA SER A 26 25.39 -10.87 -5.02
C SER A 26 26.63 -11.27 -5.84
N PRO A 27 27.77 -10.59 -5.69
CA PRO A 27 29.01 -10.94 -6.39
C PRO A 27 29.49 -12.38 -6.08
N ALA A 28 29.07 -12.96 -4.96
CA ALA A 28 29.30 -14.37 -4.63
C ALA A 28 28.58 -15.35 -5.59
N SER A 29 27.45 -14.94 -6.20
CA SER A 29 26.71 -15.75 -7.17
C SER A 29 27.42 -15.88 -8.53
N LEU A 30 28.44 -15.03 -8.79
CA LEU A 30 29.27 -15.09 -10.00
C LEU A 30 30.49 -16.01 -9.83
N GLN A 31 30.77 -16.51 -8.62
CA GLN A 31 31.76 -17.57 -8.44
C GLN A 31 31.17 -18.88 -8.95
N GLY A 32 31.45 -19.18 -10.22
CA GLY A 32 31.05 -20.41 -10.88
C GLY A 32 31.40 -21.63 -10.03
N ARG A 33 30.37 -22.34 -9.56
CA ARG A 33 30.51 -23.61 -8.87
C ARG A 33 31.06 -24.63 -9.86
N MET A 34 32.22 -25.22 -9.56
CA MET A 34 32.75 -26.34 -10.33
C MET A 34 31.73 -27.49 -10.24
N ARG A 35 31.22 -27.94 -11.39
CA ARG A 35 30.22 -29.01 -11.48
C ARG A 35 30.86 -30.30 -10.98
N GLU A 36 30.35 -30.86 -9.88
CA GLU A 36 30.66 -32.23 -9.50
C GLU A 36 30.15 -33.17 -10.60
N PRO A 37 30.88 -34.24 -10.94
CA PRO A 37 30.45 -35.19 -11.96
C PRO A 37 29.12 -35.81 -11.53
N GLU A 38 28.14 -35.71 -12.43
CA GLU A 38 26.84 -36.36 -12.35
C GLU A 38 27.06 -37.88 -12.21
N PRO A 39 26.40 -38.58 -11.26
CA PRO A 39 26.50 -40.04 -11.21
C PRO A 39 26.01 -40.62 -12.54
N GLU A 40 26.84 -41.41 -13.21
CA GLU A 40 26.49 -42.15 -14.42
C GLU A 40 25.22 -42.97 -14.15
N LEU A 41 24.11 -42.54 -14.72
CA LEU A 41 22.92 -43.38 -14.85
C LEU A 41 23.31 -44.56 -15.73
N GLU A 42 23.24 -45.76 -15.14
CA GLU A 42 23.40 -47.02 -15.87
C GLU A 42 22.44 -47.04 -17.08
N PRO A 43 22.88 -47.52 -18.25
CA PRO A 43 22.06 -47.50 -19.45
C PRO A 43 20.83 -48.40 -19.27
N GLU A 44 19.63 -47.80 -19.33
CA GLU A 44 18.40 -48.56 -19.49
C GLU A 44 18.47 -49.38 -20.79
N PRO A 45 18.03 -50.65 -20.79
CA PRO A 45 18.12 -51.52 -21.95
C PRO A 45 17.26 -50.99 -23.11
N GLU A 46 17.88 -50.90 -24.28
CA GLU A 46 17.24 -50.55 -25.55
C GLU A 46 16.04 -51.49 -25.82
N PRO A 47 14.82 -50.97 -26.06
CA PRO A 47 13.77 -51.78 -26.65
C PRO A 47 14.12 -52.09 -28.11
N GLU A 48 14.17 -53.39 -28.41
CA GLU A 48 14.39 -53.98 -29.73
C GLU A 48 13.43 -53.43 -30.80
N PRO A 49 13.84 -53.44 -32.09
CA PRO A 49 13.09 -52.83 -33.18
C PRO A 49 11.83 -53.64 -33.50
N GLU A 50 10.66 -53.14 -33.07
CA GLU A 50 9.39 -53.65 -33.58
C GLU A 50 9.18 -53.20 -35.03
N GLU A 51 8.79 -54.19 -35.81
CA GLU A 51 8.80 -54.25 -37.25
C GLU A 51 7.93 -53.17 -37.92
N ALA A 52 8.39 -52.75 -39.09
CA ALA A 52 7.66 -51.91 -40.02
C ALA A 52 6.31 -52.54 -40.42
N ALA A 53 5.26 -52.21 -39.69
CA ALA A 53 3.89 -52.31 -40.17
C ALA A 53 3.60 -51.08 -41.03
N SER A 54 3.49 -51.31 -42.33
CA SER A 54 3.07 -50.33 -43.33
C SER A 54 1.56 -50.09 -43.14
N GLU A 55 1.20 -49.05 -42.39
CA GLU A 55 -0.17 -48.54 -42.44
C GLU A 55 -0.41 -47.81 -43.78
N PRO A 56 -1.53 -48.07 -44.47
CA PRO A 56 -1.83 -47.39 -45.73
C PRO A 56 -2.13 -45.92 -45.44
N VAL A 57 -1.53 -45.04 -46.23
CA VAL A 57 -1.83 -43.59 -46.22
C VAL A 57 -3.32 -43.42 -46.57
N GLU A 58 -4.14 -43.16 -45.56
CA GLU A 58 -5.49 -42.65 -45.76
C GLU A 58 -5.39 -41.20 -46.25
N ASP A 59 -6.04 -40.90 -47.38
CA ASP A 59 -6.15 -39.55 -47.95
C ASP A 59 -6.86 -38.62 -46.94
N GLU A 60 -6.07 -37.94 -46.10
CA GLU A 60 -6.55 -36.89 -45.22
C GLU A 60 -6.89 -35.65 -46.08
N PRO A 61 -8.13 -35.12 -46.03
CA PRO A 61 -8.50 -33.95 -46.83
C PRO A 61 -7.71 -32.73 -46.36
N LEU A 62 -7.07 -32.03 -47.31
CA LEU A 62 -6.25 -30.85 -47.09
C LEU A 62 -6.94 -29.86 -46.11
N PRO A 63 -6.20 -29.30 -45.13
CA PRO A 63 -6.75 -28.28 -44.25
C PRO A 63 -7.24 -27.07 -45.07
N PRO A 64 -8.37 -26.44 -44.70
CA PRO A 64 -8.89 -25.30 -45.42
C PRO A 64 -7.88 -24.14 -45.41
N GLU A 65 -7.71 -23.49 -46.56
CA GLU A 65 -6.83 -22.33 -46.74
C GLU A 65 -7.02 -21.33 -45.58
N PRO A 66 -5.93 -20.81 -44.99
CA PRO A 66 -6.05 -19.80 -43.96
C PRO A 66 -6.71 -18.55 -44.56
N ALA A 67 -7.89 -18.22 -44.05
CA ALA A 67 -8.59 -17.00 -44.39
C ALA A 67 -7.65 -15.78 -44.23
N PRO A 68 -7.76 -14.76 -45.10
CA PRO A 68 -6.92 -13.58 -45.01
C PRO A 68 -7.09 -12.95 -43.62
N VAL A 69 -5.98 -12.92 -42.87
CA VAL A 69 -5.92 -12.30 -41.55
C VAL A 69 -6.13 -10.81 -41.78
N GLU A 70 -7.31 -10.29 -41.45
CA GLU A 70 -7.51 -8.84 -41.39
C GLU A 70 -6.48 -8.27 -40.42
N ALA A 71 -5.61 -7.40 -40.93
CA ALA A 71 -4.67 -6.61 -40.14
C ALA A 71 -5.43 -5.54 -39.34
N GLY A 72 -6.22 -6.00 -38.36
CA GLY A 72 -6.88 -5.16 -37.38
C GLY A 72 -5.83 -4.51 -36.49
N SER A 73 -5.47 -3.27 -36.83
CA SER A 73 -4.74 -2.29 -36.03
C SER A 73 -3.64 -2.85 -35.11
N VAL A 74 -2.40 -2.76 -35.57
CA VAL A 74 -1.16 -2.93 -34.80
C VAL A 74 -1.11 -2.07 -33.51
N PHE A 75 -2.02 -1.10 -33.37
CA PHE A 75 -2.15 -0.20 -32.23
C PHE A 75 -3.26 -0.58 -31.23
N ALA A 76 -3.94 -1.72 -31.39
CA ALA A 76 -4.83 -2.21 -30.35
C ALA A 76 -3.99 -2.62 -29.12
N PRO A 77 -4.13 -1.97 -27.94
CA PRO A 77 -3.43 -2.41 -26.75
C PRO A 77 -3.79 -3.87 -26.51
N SER A 78 -2.78 -4.73 -26.44
CA SER A 78 -2.99 -6.17 -26.27
C SER A 78 -3.87 -6.41 -25.04
N ARG A 79 -4.75 -7.41 -25.11
CA ARG A 79 -5.65 -7.76 -23.99
C ARG A 79 -4.87 -7.93 -22.68
N GLU A 80 -3.64 -8.40 -22.76
CA GLU A 80 -2.70 -8.52 -21.64
C GLU A 80 -2.22 -7.18 -21.09
N PHE A 81 -1.89 -6.21 -21.96
CA PHE A 81 -1.54 -4.85 -21.53
C PHE A 81 -2.75 -4.14 -20.91
N SER A 82 -3.94 -4.29 -21.49
CA SER A 82 -5.19 -3.78 -20.91
C SER A 82 -5.52 -4.45 -19.58
N ALA A 83 -5.29 -5.76 -19.45
CA ALA A 83 -5.49 -6.51 -18.21
C ALA A 83 -4.47 -6.12 -17.14
N ARG A 84 -3.18 -5.96 -17.49
CA ARG A 84 -2.14 -5.46 -16.58
C ARG A 84 -2.38 -4.03 -16.16
N ARG A 85 -2.80 -3.15 -17.08
CA ARG A 85 -3.17 -1.76 -16.77
C ARG A 85 -4.39 -1.72 -15.85
N ARG A 86 -5.45 -2.49 -16.15
CA ARG A 86 -6.60 -2.68 -15.23
C ARG A 86 -6.17 -3.23 -13.87
N ARG A 87 -5.23 -4.18 -13.81
CA ARG A 87 -4.75 -4.78 -12.56
C ARG A 87 -3.87 -3.81 -11.76
N ARG A 88 -3.10 -2.95 -12.45
CA ARG A 88 -2.29 -1.89 -11.85
C ARG A 88 -3.16 -0.74 -11.33
N ASP A 89 -4.17 -0.34 -12.09
CA ASP A 89 -5.17 0.66 -11.67
C ASP A 89 -5.95 0.13 -10.45
N ARG A 90 -6.34 -1.14 -10.47
CA ARG A 90 -7.02 -1.84 -9.35
C ARG A 90 -6.11 -2.12 -8.14
N GLY A 91 -4.79 -2.05 -8.31
CA GLY A 91 -3.79 -2.25 -7.25
C GLY A 91 -3.31 -0.94 -6.60
N ALA A 92 -3.59 0.21 -7.22
CA ALA A 92 -3.34 1.54 -6.67
C ALA A 92 -4.59 2.14 -6.01
N GLU A 93 -5.77 1.56 -6.24
CA GLU A 93 -6.99 1.87 -5.53
C GLU A 93 -6.87 1.30 -4.10
N ILE A 94 -6.68 2.18 -3.11
CA ILE A 94 -7.05 1.84 -1.73
C ILE A 94 -8.51 1.36 -1.79
N PRO A 95 -8.80 0.08 -1.48
CA PRO A 95 -10.14 -0.47 -1.57
C PRO A 95 -11.11 0.39 -0.74
N GLY A 96 -12.24 0.79 -1.31
CA GLY A 96 -13.28 1.55 -0.59
C GLY A 96 -13.17 3.09 -0.65
N GLY A 97 -12.62 3.68 -1.72
CA GLY A 97 -12.75 5.12 -1.97
C GLY A 97 -11.71 5.99 -1.26
N GLY A 98 -10.46 5.53 -1.22
CA GLY A 98 -9.34 6.21 -0.54
C GLY A 98 -9.16 7.69 -0.86
N MET A 99 -9.46 8.14 -2.09
CA MET A 99 -9.35 9.56 -2.45
C MET A 99 -10.27 10.45 -1.61
N GLY A 100 -11.49 9.99 -1.31
CA GLY A 100 -12.41 10.71 -0.44
C GLY A 100 -11.93 10.80 1.01
N LEU A 101 -11.27 9.74 1.51
CA LEU A 101 -10.69 9.74 2.86
C LEU A 101 -9.53 10.74 2.94
N TYR A 102 -8.63 10.76 1.94
CA TYR A 102 -7.55 11.75 1.89
C TYR A 102 -8.09 13.17 1.78
N ALA A 103 -9.14 13.41 0.98
CA ALA A 103 -9.77 14.71 0.87
C ALA A 103 -10.30 15.22 2.21
N VAL A 104 -11.00 14.36 2.98
CA VAL A 104 -11.50 14.74 4.32
C VAL A 104 -10.35 14.99 5.29
N TYR A 105 -9.29 14.19 5.27
CA TYR A 105 -8.11 14.46 6.09
C TYR A 105 -7.41 15.77 5.72
N ALA A 106 -7.32 16.10 4.42
CA ALA A 106 -6.81 17.38 3.97
C ALA A 106 -7.69 18.53 4.52
N LEU A 107 -9.01 18.40 4.48
CA LEU A 107 -9.94 19.37 5.06
C LEU A 107 -9.74 19.55 6.57
N ILE A 108 -9.44 18.46 7.30
CA ILE A 108 -9.10 18.51 8.73
C ILE A 108 -7.78 19.27 8.94
N LEU A 109 -6.73 18.98 8.17
CA LEU A 109 -5.43 19.64 8.29
C LEU A 109 -5.48 21.13 7.91
N PHE A 110 -6.25 21.46 6.88
CA PHE A 110 -6.47 22.86 6.47
C PHE A 110 -7.38 23.63 7.43
N ALA A 111 -7.95 22.99 8.47
CA ALA A 111 -8.85 23.66 9.39
C ALA A 111 -8.17 24.84 10.09
N VAL A 112 -6.92 24.69 10.51
CA VAL A 112 -6.18 25.75 11.20
C VAL A 112 -5.88 26.94 10.27
N PRO A 113 -5.22 26.77 9.10
CA PRO A 113 -4.91 27.91 8.23
C PRO A 113 -6.15 28.57 7.61
N THR A 114 -7.27 27.86 7.51
CA THR A 114 -8.53 28.42 7.00
C THR A 114 -9.44 28.97 8.09
N MET A 115 -8.96 29.11 9.34
CA MET A 115 -9.76 29.58 10.48
C MET A 115 -11.06 28.76 10.67
N GLY A 116 -10.98 27.45 10.44
CA GLY A 116 -12.06 26.49 10.65
C GLY A 116 -12.98 26.26 9.45
N VAL A 117 -12.88 27.05 8.37
CA VAL A 117 -13.79 26.93 7.22
C VAL A 117 -13.71 25.55 6.57
N SER A 118 -12.52 24.99 6.39
CA SER A 118 -12.38 23.65 5.81
C SER A 118 -12.91 22.55 6.73
N ALA A 119 -12.89 22.72 8.05
CA ALA A 119 -13.50 21.77 8.98
C ALA A 119 -15.02 21.74 8.82
N VAL A 120 -15.67 22.88 8.56
CA VAL A 120 -17.11 22.93 8.25
C VAL A 120 -17.39 22.16 6.97
N ILE A 121 -16.62 22.38 5.91
CA ILE A 121 -16.75 21.64 4.64
C ILE A 121 -16.54 20.14 4.87
N GLY A 122 -15.51 19.75 5.63
CA GLY A 122 -15.24 18.36 5.97
C GLY A 122 -16.37 17.71 6.77
N LEU A 123 -16.95 18.45 7.73
CA LEU A 123 -18.09 18.00 8.52
C LEU A 123 -19.32 17.77 7.64
N LEU A 124 -19.59 18.66 6.68
CA LEU A 124 -20.66 18.46 5.70
C LEU A 124 -20.37 17.24 4.80
N ALA A 125 -19.12 17.07 4.36
CA ALA A 125 -18.71 15.95 3.50
C ALA A 125 -18.82 14.57 4.18
N VAL A 126 -18.75 14.52 5.52
CA VAL A 126 -18.86 13.27 6.31
C VAL A 126 -20.27 13.04 6.89
N THR A 127 -21.11 14.07 6.89
CA THR A 127 -22.47 13.99 7.44
C THR A 127 -23.44 13.47 6.38
N GLY A 128 -24.29 12.51 6.75
CA GLY A 128 -25.33 11.97 5.86
C GLY A 128 -24.85 11.00 4.78
N ARG A 129 -23.53 10.76 4.65
CA ARG A 129 -23.00 9.70 3.76
C ARG A 129 -22.97 8.35 4.46
N ALA A 130 -23.28 7.30 3.71
CA ALA A 130 -23.05 5.93 4.15
C ALA A 130 -21.54 5.69 4.34
N GLY A 131 -21.20 4.93 5.39
CA GLY A 131 -19.82 4.52 5.63
C GLY A 131 -19.33 3.57 4.53
N PRO A 132 -18.03 3.58 4.21
CA PRO A 132 -17.43 2.56 3.34
C PRO A 132 -17.64 1.14 3.89
N GLU A 133 -17.72 0.14 3.00
CA GLU A 133 -17.93 -1.26 3.39
C GLU A 133 -16.65 -1.97 3.86
N ASP A 134 -15.49 -1.50 3.42
CA ASP A 134 -14.20 -2.09 3.77
C ASP A 134 -13.78 -1.70 5.21
N GLU A 135 -13.14 -2.63 5.93
CA GLU A 135 -12.80 -2.46 7.35
C GLU A 135 -11.81 -1.32 7.58
N LEU A 136 -10.80 -1.19 6.71
CA LEU A 136 -9.83 -0.11 6.78
C LEU A 136 -10.53 1.23 6.55
N SER A 137 -11.24 1.36 5.43
CA SER A 137 -11.89 2.62 5.06
C SER A 137 -13.00 3.03 6.04
N SER A 138 -13.76 2.09 6.60
CA SER A 138 -14.78 2.34 7.62
C SER A 138 -14.17 2.83 8.94
N SER A 139 -13.04 2.27 9.38
CA SER A 139 -12.35 2.72 10.60
C SER A 139 -11.89 4.18 10.47
N HIS A 140 -11.32 4.56 9.32
CA HIS A 140 -10.91 5.93 9.02
C HIS A 140 -12.10 6.87 8.93
N PHE A 141 -13.19 6.44 8.27
CA PHE A 141 -14.41 7.24 8.15
C PHE A 141 -15.01 7.59 9.52
N ILE A 142 -15.13 6.61 10.43
CA ILE A 142 -15.64 6.84 11.79
C ILE A 142 -14.72 7.79 12.56
N TYR A 143 -13.39 7.62 12.45
CA TYR A 143 -12.42 8.49 13.09
C TYR A 143 -12.53 9.94 12.59
N GLN A 144 -12.66 10.15 11.28
CA GLN A 144 -12.84 11.47 10.67
C GLN A 144 -14.13 12.14 11.17
N GLN A 145 -15.24 11.40 11.14
CA GLN A 145 -16.54 11.91 11.60
C GLN A 145 -16.47 12.38 13.05
N ARG A 146 -15.90 11.56 13.95
CA ARG A 146 -15.75 11.93 15.37
C ARG A 146 -14.82 13.09 15.58
N THR A 147 -13.72 13.16 14.82
CA THR A 147 -12.78 14.28 14.84
C THR A 147 -13.49 15.60 14.53
N LEU A 148 -14.27 15.62 13.45
CA LEU A 148 -14.97 16.80 12.99
C LEU A 148 -16.08 17.22 13.96
N TRP A 149 -16.84 16.27 14.50
CA TRP A 149 -17.86 16.56 15.52
C TRP A 149 -17.27 17.06 16.84
N ALA A 150 -16.20 16.43 17.32
CA ALA A 150 -15.50 16.89 18.52
C ALA A 150 -14.90 18.29 18.32
N ALA A 151 -14.32 18.55 17.14
CA ALA A 151 -13.81 19.86 16.79
C ALA A 151 -14.93 20.91 16.71
N ALA A 152 -16.09 20.57 16.14
CA ALA A 152 -17.24 21.46 16.08
C ALA A 152 -17.73 21.83 17.49
N VAL A 153 -17.88 20.85 18.38
CA VAL A 153 -18.29 21.08 19.78
C VAL A 153 -17.26 21.95 20.52
N ALA A 154 -15.98 21.62 20.39
CA ALA A 154 -14.89 22.38 21.03
C ALA A 154 -14.78 23.80 20.47
N ALA A 155 -14.99 24.00 19.17
CA ALA A 155 -14.99 25.32 18.55
C ALA A 155 -16.16 26.17 19.05
N VAL A 156 -17.38 25.60 19.10
CA VAL A 156 -18.55 26.29 19.67
C VAL A 156 -18.31 26.67 21.12
N ALA A 157 -17.80 25.74 21.94
CA ALA A 157 -17.44 26.02 23.33
C ALA A 157 -16.38 27.12 23.43
N GLY A 158 -15.30 27.03 22.65
CA GLY A 158 -14.23 28.03 22.61
C GLY A 158 -14.73 29.42 22.24
N VAL A 159 -15.61 29.52 21.24
CA VAL A 159 -16.22 30.80 20.83
C VAL A 159 -17.13 31.36 21.92
N ILE A 160 -17.96 30.54 22.56
CA ILE A 160 -18.81 30.97 23.69
C ILE A 160 -17.93 31.49 24.83
N LEU A 161 -16.81 30.82 25.12
CA LEU A 161 -15.88 31.19 26.19
C LEU A 161 -15.02 32.43 25.86
N LEU A 162 -15.04 32.96 24.62
CA LEU A 162 -14.45 34.27 24.33
C LEU A 162 -15.20 35.41 25.02
N ALA A 163 -16.50 35.26 25.25
CA ALA A 163 -17.32 36.25 25.96
C ALA A 163 -17.18 36.16 27.48
N ALA A 164 -16.51 35.13 28.00
CA ALA A 164 -16.29 34.93 29.43
C ALA A 164 -15.17 35.86 29.96
N PRO A 165 -15.21 36.27 31.23
CA PRO A 165 -14.06 36.91 31.86
C PRO A 165 -12.84 35.96 31.78
N PHE A 166 -11.64 36.53 31.67
CA PHE A 166 -10.36 35.82 31.50
C PHE A 166 -10.05 35.26 30.10
N ALA A 167 -10.90 35.49 29.09
CA ALA A 167 -10.62 35.12 27.69
C ALA A 167 -10.21 33.64 27.51
N LEU A 168 -10.82 32.73 28.29
CA LEU A 168 -10.54 31.28 28.25
C LEU A 168 -10.82 30.65 26.86
N GLY A 169 -11.59 31.33 26.00
CA GLY A 169 -11.81 30.89 24.63
C GLY A 169 -10.51 30.76 23.83
N VAL A 170 -9.55 31.68 24.01
CA VAL A 170 -8.27 31.67 23.26
C VAL A 170 -7.44 30.40 23.51
N PRO A 171 -7.11 30.02 24.77
CA PRO A 171 -6.33 28.81 25.02
C PRO A 171 -7.08 27.54 24.57
N ILE A 172 -8.42 27.51 24.66
CA ILE A 172 -9.22 26.36 24.20
C ILE A 172 -9.15 26.23 22.68
N LEU A 173 -9.36 27.31 21.93
CA LEU A 173 -9.27 27.31 20.47
C LEU A 173 -7.84 27.00 19.99
N PHE A 174 -6.82 27.45 20.72
CA PHE A 174 -5.42 27.12 20.43
C PHE A 174 -5.12 25.63 20.66
N ALA A 175 -5.56 25.08 21.80
CA ALA A 175 -5.44 23.65 22.08
C ALA A 175 -6.18 22.80 21.03
N LEU A 176 -7.38 23.25 20.60
CA LEU A 176 -8.13 22.63 19.52
C LEU A 176 -7.36 22.65 18.20
N ALA A 177 -6.69 23.74 17.86
CA ALA A 177 -5.89 23.84 16.63
C ALA A 177 -4.74 22.81 16.62
N ILE A 178 -3.98 22.72 17.71
CA ILE A 178 -2.92 21.71 17.86
C ILE A 178 -3.50 20.30 17.74
N TRP A 179 -4.58 20.03 18.48
CA TRP A 179 -5.22 18.73 18.49
C TRP A 179 -5.72 18.32 17.09
N MET A 180 -6.32 19.24 16.32
CA MET A 180 -6.76 18.98 14.94
C MET A 180 -5.59 18.61 14.02
N VAL A 181 -4.46 19.29 14.12
CA VAL A 181 -3.27 19.01 13.31
C VAL A 181 -2.70 17.63 13.65
N LEU A 182 -2.50 17.34 14.93
CA LEU A 182 -1.97 16.05 15.38
C LEU A 182 -2.88 14.90 14.94
N ARG A 183 -4.19 15.05 15.14
CA ARG A 183 -5.19 14.03 14.81
C ARG A 183 -5.33 13.82 13.30
N GLY A 184 -5.31 14.91 12.52
CA GLY A 184 -5.28 14.86 11.07
C GLY A 184 -4.03 14.16 10.55
N ALA A 185 -2.85 14.52 11.07
CA ALA A 185 -1.57 13.96 10.65
C ALA A 185 -1.46 12.46 10.99
N SER A 186 -1.85 12.05 12.20
CA SER A 186 -1.88 10.64 12.60
C SER A 186 -2.83 9.80 11.73
N GLY A 187 -4.01 10.34 11.42
CA GLY A 187 -4.97 9.68 10.53
C GLY A 187 -4.43 9.50 9.10
N VAL A 188 -3.79 10.53 8.54
CA VAL A 188 -3.14 10.45 7.22
C VAL A 188 -1.99 9.46 7.23
N TRP A 189 -1.18 9.45 8.29
CA TRP A 189 -0.04 8.54 8.39
C TRP A 189 -0.50 7.07 8.47
N ALA A 190 -1.50 6.77 9.31
CA ALA A 190 -2.09 5.44 9.39
C ALA A 190 -2.66 4.99 8.03
N LEU A 191 -3.38 5.89 7.34
CA LEU A 191 -3.96 5.60 6.03
C LEU A 191 -2.87 5.35 4.97
N LYS A 192 -1.80 6.17 4.97
CA LYS A 192 -0.64 6.01 4.08
C LYS A 192 0.11 4.69 4.36
N SER A 193 0.13 4.23 5.60
CA SER A 193 0.69 2.93 5.98
C SER A 193 -0.24 1.74 5.70
N GLY A 194 -1.45 1.97 5.17
CA GLY A 194 -2.43 0.91 4.93
C GLY A 194 -2.92 0.24 6.21
N ARG A 195 -2.90 0.96 7.34
CA ARG A 195 -3.33 0.43 8.65
C ARG A 195 -4.68 0.99 9.03
N ALA A 196 -5.60 0.11 9.44
CA ALA A 196 -6.85 0.51 10.07
C ALA A 196 -6.59 1.22 11.41
N ILE A 197 -7.50 2.10 11.81
CA ILE A 197 -7.41 2.78 13.11
C ILE A 197 -7.90 1.84 14.20
N VAL A 198 -7.02 1.47 15.12
CA VAL A 198 -7.29 0.52 16.22
C VAL A 198 -8.49 0.95 17.07
N GLN A 199 -8.59 2.25 17.39
CA GLN A 199 -9.64 2.78 18.25
C GLN A 199 -10.31 4.00 17.61
N PRO A 200 -11.16 3.82 16.58
CA PRO A 200 -11.72 4.93 15.81
C PRO A 200 -12.68 5.78 16.64
N ARG A 201 -13.17 5.25 17.76
CA ARG A 201 -14.03 5.94 18.73
C ARG A 201 -13.25 6.66 19.84
N GLY A 202 -11.94 6.46 19.93
CA GLY A 202 -11.08 7.06 20.93
C GLY A 202 -11.05 8.59 20.84
N TRP A 203 -10.79 9.25 21.98
CA TRP A 203 -10.60 10.70 22.07
C TRP A 203 -9.14 11.12 21.97
N TRP A 204 -8.21 10.20 22.24
CA TRP A 204 -6.79 10.40 22.05
C TRP A 204 -6.36 10.17 20.58
N ILE A 205 -5.07 10.39 20.31
CA ILE A 205 -4.43 10.32 19.00
C ILE A 205 -4.57 8.93 18.39
#